data_AF-J9GJU4-F1
#
_entry.id   AF-J9GJU4-F1
#
_cell.length_a   1.000
_cell.length_b   1.000
_cell.length_c   1.000
_cell.angle_alpha   90.00
_cell.angle_beta   90.00
_cell.angle_gamma   90.00
#
_symmetry.space_group_name_H-M   'P 1'
#
loop_
_entity.id
_entity.type
_entity.pdbx_description
1 polymer ?
#
loop_
_entity_poly.entity_id
_entity_poly.type
_entity_poly.pdbx_seq_one_letter_code
_entity_poly.pdbx_strand_id
1 'polypeptide(L)' 'MKGVMPDNEVSSLPSGVMVEQIYPLIVPGLSEERHLVVMKPAI' A
#
# COMPACT_ATOMS: atom_id res chain seq x y z
N MET A 1 -7.38 0.69 5.66
CA MET A 1 -6.82 -0.65 5.39
C MET A 1 -7.07 -1.60 6.56
N LYS A 2 -7.90 -2.65 6.38
CA LYS A 2 -8.16 -3.77 7.32
C LYS A 2 -7.70 -5.10 6.67
N GLY A 3 -6.45 -5.18 6.21
CA GLY A 3 -5.89 -6.40 5.61
C GLY A 3 -6.41 -6.83 4.24
N VAL A 4 -7.29 -6.05 3.63
CA VAL A 4 -7.72 -6.24 2.25
C VAL A 4 -6.83 -5.39 1.35
N MET A 5 -6.35 -5.99 0.26
CA MET A 5 -5.57 -5.30 -0.78
C MET A 5 -6.28 -3.99 -1.16
N PRO A 6 -5.58 -2.84 -1.11
CA PRO A 6 -6.22 -1.54 -1.18
C PRO A 6 -6.54 -1.15 -2.63
N ASP A 7 -7.24 -1.99 -3.39
CA ASP A 7 -7.52 -1.78 -4.81
C ASP A 7 -8.19 -0.42 -5.07
N ASN A 8 -9.11 -0.02 -4.19
CA ASN A 8 -9.77 1.28 -4.25
C ASN A 8 -8.78 2.44 -4.05
N GLU A 9 -7.82 2.32 -3.12
CA GLU A 9 -6.84 3.38 -2.85
C GLU A 9 -5.78 3.43 -3.97
N VAL A 10 -5.37 2.28 -4.50
CA VAL A 10 -4.47 2.17 -5.68
C VAL A 10 -5.14 2.76 -6.91
N SER A 11 -6.44 2.53 -7.12
CA SER A 11 -7.19 3.13 -8.23
C SER A 11 -7.35 4.65 -8.12
N SER A 12 -7.21 5.21 -6.91
CA SER A 12 -7.23 6.64 -6.65
C SER A 12 -5.87 7.32 -6.82
N LEU A 13 -4.81 6.54 -7.09
CA LEU A 13 -3.48 7.10 -7.28
C LEU A 13 -3.44 7.98 -8.53
N PRO A 14 -2.67 9.09 -8.50
CA PRO A 14 -2.42 9.89 -9.69
C PRO A 14 -1.87 9.01 -10.82
N SER A 15 -2.29 9.27 -12.06
CA SER A 15 -1.91 8.48 -13.24
C SER A 15 -0.40 8.41 -13.51
N GLY A 16 0.40 9.28 -12.89
CA GLY A 16 1.86 9.29 -13.02
C GLY A 16 2.61 8.39 -12.03
N VAL A 17 1.91 7.64 -11.17
CA VAL A 17 2.54 6.72 -10.21
C VAL A 17 1.81 5.38 -10.18
N MET A 18 2.57 4.31 -9.99
CA MET A 18 2.06 2.95 -9.84
C MET A 18 2.64 2.29 -8.60
N VAL A 19 1.86 1.43 -7.96
CA VAL A 19 2.36 0.56 -6.89
C VAL A 19 3.25 -0.51 -7.51
N GLU A 20 4.46 -0.62 -6.99
CA GLU A 20 5.41 -1.65 -7.38
C GLU A 20 5.31 -2.86 -6.46
N GLN A 21 5.31 -2.66 -5.14
CA GLN A 21 5.29 -3.73 -4.15
C GLN A 21 4.56 -3.30 -2.89
N ILE A 22 3.98 -4.27 -2.18
CA ILE A 22 3.34 -4.06 -0.87
C ILE A 22 3.89 -5.11 0.09
N TYR A 23 4.38 -4.68 1.25
CA TYR A 23 4.86 -5.56 2.30
C TYR A 23 4.04 -5.39 3.58
N PRO A 24 3.51 -6.47 4.17
CA PRO A 24 2.91 -6.40 5.49
C PRO A 24 4.00 -6.13 6.54
N LEU A 25 3.69 -5.30 7.53
CA LEU A 25 4.58 -4.95 8.62
C LEU A 25 4.03 -5.45 9.95
N ILE A 26 4.90 -6.10 10.74
CA ILE A 26 4.62 -6.42 12.14
C ILE A 26 5.19 -5.28 12.97
N VAL A 27 4.31 -4.50 13.58
CA VAL A 27 4.69 -3.35 14.42
C VAL A 27 4.48 -3.74 15.89
N PRO A 28 5.55 -3.86 16.71
CA PRO A 28 5.43 -4.21 18.11
C PRO A 28 4.53 -3.23 18.86
N GLY A 29 3.58 -3.76 19.65
CA GLY A 29 2.63 -2.95 20.42
C GLY A 29 1.47 -2.37 19.62
N LEU A 30 1.36 -2.67 18.32
CA LEU A 30 0.24 -2.26 17.48
C LEU A 30 -0.53 -3.50 17.01
N SER A 31 -1.78 -3.62 17.45
CA SER A 31 -2.68 -4.71 17.06
C SER A 31 -3.27 -4.57 15.66
N GLU A 32 -3.15 -3.37 15.08
CA GLU A 32 -3.62 -3.10 13.73
C GLU A 32 -2.56 -3.42 12.69
N GLU A 33 -3.04 -3.85 11.53
CA GLU A 33 -2.17 -4.14 10.40
C GLU A 33 -1.58 -2.87 9.79
N ARG A 34 -0.33 -2.98 9.34
CA ARG A 34 0.38 -1.93 8.62
C ARG A 34 1.02 -2.52 7.38
N HIS A 35 1.10 -1.72 6.33
CA HIS A 35 1.66 -2.12 5.06
C HIS A 35 2.63 -1.04 4.58
N LEU A 36 3.82 -1.45 4.14
CA LEU A 36 4.73 -0.60 3.38
C LEU A 36 4.37 -0.72 1.90
N VAL A 37 4.04 0.40 1.27
CA VAL A 37 3.75 0.46 -0.17
C VAL A 37 4.92 1.13 -0.88
N VAL A 38 5.57 0.40 -1.78
CA VAL A 38 6.60 0.93 -2.68
C VAL A 38 5.93 1.39 -3.96
N MET A 39 6.21 2.62 -4.36
CA MET A 39 5.65 3.24 -5.56
C MET A 39 6.77 3.66 -6.51
N LYS A 40 6.46 3.66 -7.81
CA LYS A 40 7.34 4.17 -8.86
C LYS A 40 6.56 5.03 -9.85
N PRO A 41 7.25 5.85 -10.66
CA PRO A 41 6.59 6.55 -11.76
C PRO A 41 5.93 5.56 -12.73
N ALA A 42 4.70 5.87 -13.15
CA ALA A 42 4.05 5.21 -14.28
C ALA A 42 4.57 5.88 -15.56
N ILE A 43 5.50 5.23 -16.25
CA ILE A 43 6.10 5.68 -17.53
C ILE A 43 5.46 4.91 -18.66
#